data_AF-A0A2V9D7K0-F1
#
_entry.id   AF-A0A2V9D7K0-F1
#
_cell.length_a   1.000
_cell.length_b   1.000
_cell.length_c   1.000
_cell.angle_alpha   90.00
_cell.angle_beta   90.00
_cell.angle_gamma   90.00
#
_symmetry.space_group_name_H-M   'P 1'
#
loop_
_entity.id
_entity.type
_entity.pdbx_description
1 polymer ?
#
loop_
_entity_poly.entity_id
_entity_poly.type
_entity_poly.pdbx_seq_one_letter_code
_entity_poly.pdbx_strand_id
1 'polypeptide(L)'
;MQFLAKKGQRHTVSTRSCEGVLHLLLDPGGKSASRGASCSALLSWFSVTTFVVDLYRMLDLRSKARQRLLAYYFTNPAARHHLRDLAQRLSIDPSNLSKELQRLEREGLFQSEVSGRQKYFRLNHEYPLFDEMRGIVGKTIGAMPLIAQSLKKIAGIEEAYLYGSFARNQQDAASDIDVLVIGNPKGDTLADAMQKLERRLGREINYTVLSRKEFDSRRAHKGAFLENVWRNKRVPLVGAE
;
A
#
# COMPACT_ATOMS: atom_id res chain seq x y z
N MET A 1 -7.42 -62.34 -11.97
CA MET A 1 -6.16 -62.96 -12.41
C MET A 1 -4.99 -62.06 -12.01
N GLN A 2 -4.06 -62.62 -11.25
CA GLN A 2 -2.72 -62.07 -10.89
C GLN A 2 -1.91 -61.74 -12.17
N PHE A 3 -0.94 -60.81 -12.17
CA PHE A 3 0.45 -60.94 -11.69
C PHE A 3 1.02 -59.53 -11.39
N LEU A 4 1.54 -59.20 -10.21
CA LEU A 4 2.86 -59.51 -9.62
C LEU A 4 4.10 -58.97 -10.38
N ALA A 5 4.58 -57.82 -9.87
CA ALA A 5 5.96 -57.40 -9.56
C ALA A 5 7.13 -57.60 -10.56
N LYS A 6 7.82 -56.50 -10.87
CA LYS A 6 9.30 -56.49 -10.99
C LYS A 6 9.93 -55.20 -10.39
N LYS A 7 10.72 -55.45 -9.36
CA LYS A 7 11.79 -54.67 -8.70
C LYS A 7 12.39 -53.49 -9.49
N GLY A 8 12.47 -52.36 -8.79
CA GLY A 8 13.74 -51.71 -8.45
C GLY A 8 14.52 -51.01 -9.57
N GLN A 9 14.31 -49.69 -9.70
CA GLN A 9 15.36 -48.75 -10.13
C GLN A 9 15.21 -47.45 -9.32
N ARG A 10 16.13 -47.23 -8.37
CA ARG A 10 16.40 -45.90 -7.84
C ARG A 10 17.09 -45.14 -8.97
N HIS A 11 16.38 -44.23 -9.64
CA HIS A 11 17.08 -43.19 -10.38
C HIS A 11 17.58 -42.17 -9.37
N THR A 12 18.76 -42.44 -8.82
CA THR A 12 19.64 -41.38 -8.31
C THR A 12 19.91 -40.46 -9.49
N VAL A 13 19.20 -39.34 -9.55
CA VAL A 13 19.56 -38.23 -10.45
C VAL A 13 20.91 -37.75 -9.95
N SER A 14 21.94 -38.18 -10.69
CA SER A 14 23.32 -37.77 -10.48
C SER A 14 23.39 -36.25 -10.49
N THR A 15 23.93 -35.69 -9.41
CA THR A 15 24.23 -34.26 -9.22
C THR A 15 25.13 -33.67 -10.31
N ARG A 16 25.64 -34.48 -11.24
CA ARG A 16 26.45 -34.04 -12.38
C ARG A 16 25.66 -33.41 -13.53
N SER A 17 24.34 -33.52 -13.58
CA SER A 17 23.57 -32.95 -14.71
C SER A 17 23.23 -31.47 -14.56
N CYS A 18 23.40 -30.88 -13.37
CA CYS A 18 23.11 -29.46 -13.14
C CYS A 18 24.33 -28.53 -13.34
N GLU A 19 25.56 -29.05 -13.24
CA GLU A 19 26.77 -28.26 -13.50
C GLU A 19 26.94 -27.91 -14.99
N GLY A 20 26.45 -28.76 -15.90
CA GLY A 20 26.61 -28.55 -17.34
C GLY A 20 25.78 -27.39 -17.91
N VAL A 21 24.61 -27.10 -17.34
CA VAL A 21 23.73 -26.04 -17.87
C VAL A 21 24.10 -24.67 -17.31
N LEU A 22 24.66 -24.60 -16.10
CA LEU A 22 25.06 -23.33 -15.49
C LEU A 22 26.36 -22.76 -16.09
N HIS A 23 27.23 -23.63 -16.63
CA HIS A 23 28.51 -23.23 -17.20
C HIS A 23 28.41 -22.53 -18.57
N LEU A 24 27.25 -22.65 -19.26
CA LEU A 24 27.03 -22.12 -20.61
C LEU A 24 26.36 -20.74 -20.65
N LEU A 25 25.85 -20.23 -19.53
CA LEU A 25 25.15 -18.94 -19.47
C LEU A 25 25.97 -17.80 -18.85
N LEU A 26 27.15 -18.09 -18.27
CA LEU A 26 27.92 -17.10 -17.51
C LEU A 26 29.29 -16.71 -18.07
N ASP A 27 29.75 -17.28 -19.20
CA ASP A 27 31.04 -16.89 -19.76
C ASP A 27 31.16 -17.15 -21.29
N PRO A 28 30.92 -16.16 -22.17
CA PRO A 28 31.28 -16.28 -23.58
C PRO A 28 32.77 -15.99 -23.85
N GLY A 29 33.58 -15.69 -22.83
CA GLY A 29 34.95 -15.20 -22.98
C GLY A 29 35.88 -15.79 -21.93
N GLY A 30 36.13 -17.10 -22.06
CA GLY A 30 36.91 -17.90 -21.12
C GLY A 30 38.08 -17.17 -20.45
N LYS A 31 37.90 -16.81 -19.17
CA LYS A 31 38.99 -16.55 -18.23
C LYS A 31 38.64 -17.15 -16.87
N SER A 32 39.45 -18.12 -16.49
CA SER A 32 39.37 -18.85 -15.23
C SER A 32 39.54 -17.97 -13.99
N ALA A 33 38.90 -18.42 -12.92
CA ALA A 33 39.21 -18.24 -11.49
C ALA A 33 38.47 -17.12 -10.74
N SER A 34 37.50 -17.53 -9.91
CA SER A 34 37.75 -17.60 -8.46
C SER A 34 36.78 -18.58 -7.79
N ARG A 35 37.36 -19.46 -6.98
CA ARG A 35 36.70 -20.42 -6.09
C ARG A 35 36.06 -19.64 -4.94
N GLY A 36 34.84 -20.01 -4.52
CA GLY A 36 34.40 -19.70 -3.16
C GLY A 36 32.98 -19.16 -2.94
N ALA A 37 32.05 -19.24 -3.89
CA ALA A 37 30.65 -19.08 -3.53
C ALA A 37 30.13 -20.40 -2.94
N SER A 38 30.05 -20.49 -1.61
CA SER A 38 29.37 -21.61 -0.94
C SER A 38 27.97 -21.79 -1.53
N CYS A 39 27.53 -23.03 -1.77
CA CYS A 39 26.19 -23.33 -2.27
C CYS A 39 25.08 -22.68 -1.39
N SER A 40 25.36 -22.46 -0.10
CA SER A 40 24.49 -21.68 0.79
C SER A 40 24.36 -20.21 0.41
N ALA A 41 25.43 -19.58 -0.09
CA ALA A 41 25.41 -18.20 -0.57
C ALA A 41 24.62 -18.08 -1.88
N LEU A 42 24.77 -19.05 -2.79
CA LEU A 42 23.99 -19.08 -4.04
C LEU A 42 22.49 -19.33 -3.79
N LEU A 43 22.13 -20.20 -2.85
CA LEU A 43 20.74 -20.42 -2.43
C LEU A 43 20.15 -19.21 -1.69
N SER A 44 20.94 -18.55 -0.84
CA SER A 44 20.56 -17.27 -0.23
C SER A 44 20.31 -16.20 -1.28
N TRP A 45 21.18 -16.10 -2.30
CA TRP A 45 21.03 -15.13 -3.37
C TRP A 45 19.84 -15.46 -4.27
N PHE A 46 19.59 -16.72 -4.58
CA PHE A 46 18.39 -17.16 -5.30
C PHE A 46 17.10 -16.89 -4.52
N SER A 47 17.10 -17.14 -3.20
CA SER A 47 15.95 -16.85 -2.34
C SER A 47 15.69 -15.35 -2.26
N VAL A 48 16.72 -14.53 -2.06
CA VAL A 48 16.62 -13.06 -2.02
C VAL A 48 16.19 -12.48 -3.37
N THR A 49 16.75 -12.96 -4.50
CA THR A 49 16.34 -12.48 -5.83
C THR A 49 14.91 -12.90 -6.18
N THR A 50 14.49 -14.13 -5.84
CA THR A 50 13.10 -14.56 -6.03
C THR A 50 12.16 -13.73 -5.15
N PHE A 51 12.53 -13.46 -3.90
CA PHE A 51 11.77 -12.61 -2.99
C PHE A 51 11.67 -11.16 -3.49
N VAL A 52 12.74 -10.60 -4.05
CA VAL A 52 12.73 -9.25 -4.65
C VAL A 52 11.90 -9.20 -5.93
N VAL A 53 11.98 -10.21 -6.80
CA VAL A 53 11.17 -10.29 -8.02
C VAL A 53 9.69 -10.52 -7.70
N ASP A 54 9.39 -11.36 -6.70
CA ASP A 54 8.03 -11.58 -6.20
C ASP A 54 7.49 -10.36 -5.45
N LEU A 55 8.34 -9.65 -4.69
CA LEU A 55 8.01 -8.35 -4.09
C LEU A 55 7.68 -7.32 -5.17
N TYR A 56 8.45 -7.27 -6.26
CA TYR A 56 8.19 -6.37 -7.39
C TYR A 56 6.92 -6.73 -8.17
N ARG A 57 6.60 -8.02 -8.29
CA ARG A 57 5.34 -8.50 -8.87
C ARG A 57 4.16 -8.28 -7.93
N MET A 58 4.33 -8.44 -6.63
CA MET A 58 3.35 -8.22 -5.57
C MET A 58 3.00 -6.73 -5.47
N LEU A 59 4.00 -5.87 -5.53
CA LEU A 59 3.87 -4.41 -5.61
C LEU A 59 3.62 -3.91 -7.03
N ASP A 60 3.04 -4.71 -7.93
CA ASP A 60 2.62 -4.19 -9.24
C ASP A 60 1.43 -3.22 -9.06
N LEU A 61 1.76 -2.02 -8.61
CA LEU A 61 0.86 -0.90 -8.40
C LEU A 61 0.33 -0.38 -9.74
N ARG A 62 0.57 -1.02 -10.90
CA ARG A 62 -0.05 -0.61 -12.17
C ARG A 62 -1.56 -0.87 -12.21
N SER A 63 -2.05 -1.89 -11.50
CA SER A 63 -3.48 -2.20 -11.47
C SER A 63 -4.25 -1.12 -10.70
N LYS A 64 -5.15 -0.39 -11.38
CA LYS A 64 -6.02 0.61 -10.74
C LYS A 64 -6.91 -0.01 -9.65
N ALA A 65 -7.34 -1.26 -9.84
CA ALA A 65 -8.13 -1.99 -8.85
C ALA A 65 -7.31 -2.26 -7.59
N ARG A 66 -6.07 -2.74 -7.75
CA ARG A 66 -5.13 -2.95 -6.65
C ARG A 66 -4.80 -1.64 -5.92
N GLN A 67 -4.49 -0.57 -6.66
CA GLN A 67 -4.21 0.73 -6.04
C GLN A 67 -5.40 1.21 -5.18
N ARG A 68 -6.62 1.12 -5.70
CA ARG A 68 -7.84 1.49 -4.95
C ARG A 68 -8.04 0.61 -3.71
N LEU A 69 -7.86 -0.69 -3.85
CA LEU A 69 -7.99 -1.65 -2.77
C LEU A 69 -6.98 -1.37 -1.65
N LEU A 70 -5.70 -1.23 -1.99
CA LEU A 70 -4.64 -0.97 -1.01
C LEU A 70 -4.80 0.41 -0.38
N ALA A 71 -5.11 1.45 -1.16
CA ALA A 71 -5.37 2.79 -0.64
C ALA A 71 -6.50 2.78 0.39
N TYR A 72 -7.59 2.06 0.12
CA TYR A 72 -8.71 1.92 1.04
C TYR A 72 -8.32 1.18 2.33
N TYR A 73 -7.77 -0.02 2.22
CA TYR A 73 -7.48 -0.84 3.41
C TYR A 73 -6.36 -0.28 4.29
N PHE A 74 -5.32 0.35 3.71
CA PHE A 74 -4.28 0.99 4.50
C PHE A 74 -4.74 2.33 5.11
N THR A 75 -5.82 2.93 4.60
CA THR A 75 -6.52 4.05 5.26
C THR A 75 -7.49 3.56 6.33
N ASN A 76 -8.01 2.33 6.20
CA ASN A 76 -8.97 1.72 7.11
C ASN A 76 -8.45 0.34 7.58
N PRO A 77 -7.40 0.30 8.42
CA PRO A 77 -6.70 -0.94 8.77
C PRO A 77 -7.56 -2.00 9.47
N ALA A 78 -8.64 -1.59 10.14
CA ALA A 78 -9.60 -2.48 10.79
C ALA A 78 -10.79 -2.87 9.90
N ALA A 79 -10.83 -2.40 8.65
CA ALA A 79 -11.94 -2.68 7.75
C ALA A 79 -12.06 -4.17 7.46
N ARG A 80 -13.31 -4.62 7.40
CA ARG A 80 -13.71 -5.99 7.07
C ARG A 80 -14.91 -5.93 6.15
N HIS A 81 -14.76 -6.43 4.93
CA HIS A 81 -15.84 -6.41 3.94
C HIS A 81 -15.96 -7.73 3.20
N HIS A 82 -17.19 -8.08 2.84
CA HIS A 82 -17.41 -9.10 1.84
C HIS A 82 -17.21 -8.52 0.43
N LEU A 83 -17.01 -9.39 -0.57
CA LEU A 83 -16.64 -8.99 -1.93
C LEU A 83 -17.58 -7.95 -2.56
N ARG A 84 -18.90 -8.16 -2.48
CA ARG A 84 -19.89 -7.30 -3.15
C ARG A 84 -19.95 -5.88 -2.57
N ASP A 85 -20.02 -5.74 -1.25
CA ASP A 85 -19.94 -4.45 -0.55
C ASP A 85 -18.69 -3.68 -0.94
N LEU A 86 -17.54 -4.36 -0.94
CA LEU A 86 -16.28 -3.74 -1.29
C LEU A 86 -16.23 -3.32 -2.76
N ALA A 87 -16.75 -4.14 -3.67
CA ALA A 87 -16.84 -3.83 -5.10
C ALA A 87 -17.66 -2.56 -5.35
N GLN A 88 -18.83 -2.45 -4.70
CA GLN A 88 -19.69 -1.28 -4.79
C GLN A 88 -19.00 -0.04 -4.21
N ARG A 89 -18.44 -0.16 -3.00
CA ARG A 89 -17.78 0.94 -2.28
C ARG A 89 -16.58 1.50 -3.05
N LEU A 90 -15.78 0.64 -3.67
CA LEU A 90 -14.61 1.05 -4.45
C LEU A 90 -14.91 1.34 -5.92
N SER A 91 -16.15 1.08 -6.36
CA SER A 91 -16.56 1.14 -7.77
C SER A 91 -15.62 0.33 -8.67
N ILE A 92 -15.36 -0.92 -8.27
CA ILE A 92 -14.53 -1.89 -8.99
C ILE A 92 -15.41 -3.05 -9.43
N ASP A 93 -15.19 -3.56 -10.65
CA ASP A 93 -15.85 -4.78 -11.11
C ASP A 93 -15.62 -5.95 -10.12
N PRO A 94 -16.67 -6.68 -9.69
CA PRO A 94 -16.54 -7.77 -8.71
C PRO A 94 -15.58 -8.88 -9.14
N SER A 95 -15.50 -9.19 -10.44
CA SER A 95 -14.62 -10.26 -10.95
C SER A 95 -13.15 -9.83 -10.87
N ASN A 96 -12.86 -8.58 -11.24
CA ASN A 96 -11.53 -8.01 -11.10
C ASN A 96 -11.10 -7.89 -9.64
N LEU A 97 -12.00 -7.43 -8.77
CA LEU A 97 -11.73 -7.35 -7.33
C LEU A 97 -11.48 -8.74 -6.72
N SER A 98 -12.25 -9.74 -7.12
CA SER A 98 -12.07 -11.13 -6.67
C SER A 98 -10.67 -11.67 -7.03
N LYS A 99 -10.22 -11.46 -8.28
CA LYS A 99 -8.89 -11.88 -8.74
C LYS A 99 -7.77 -11.21 -7.94
N GLU A 100 -7.91 -9.90 -7.67
CA GLU A 100 -6.91 -9.16 -6.88
C GLU A 100 -6.88 -9.63 -5.43
N LEU A 101 -8.04 -9.80 -4.79
CA LEU A 101 -8.12 -10.31 -3.41
C LEU A 101 -7.55 -11.72 -3.29
N GLN A 102 -7.88 -12.64 -4.22
CA GLN A 102 -7.31 -13.99 -4.22
C GLN A 102 -5.79 -13.98 -4.41
N ARG A 103 -5.25 -13.03 -5.16
CA ARG A 103 -3.82 -12.88 -5.32
C ARG A 103 -3.15 -12.37 -4.03
N LEU A 104 -3.69 -11.31 -3.44
CA LEU A 104 -3.15 -10.75 -2.19
C LEU A 104 -3.35 -11.69 -0.98
N GLU A 105 -4.38 -12.54 -1.01
CA GLU A 105 -4.61 -13.60 -0.03
C GLU A 105 -3.56 -14.71 -0.15
N ARG A 106 -3.24 -15.16 -1.38
CA ARG A 106 -2.14 -16.12 -1.62
C ARG A 106 -0.78 -15.57 -1.21
N GLU A 107 -0.58 -14.26 -1.39
CA GLU A 107 0.64 -13.55 -0.98
C GLU A 107 0.67 -13.31 0.54
N GLY A 108 -0.43 -13.54 1.27
CA GLY A 108 -0.52 -13.44 2.72
C GLY A 108 -0.80 -12.03 3.27
N LEU A 109 -0.91 -11.02 2.41
CA LEU A 109 -1.22 -9.64 2.81
C LEU A 109 -2.68 -9.49 3.26
N PHE A 110 -3.58 -10.28 2.68
CA PHE A 110 -4.98 -10.35 3.08
C PHE A 110 -5.29 -11.69 3.73
N GLN A 111 -6.14 -11.65 4.73
CA GLN A 111 -6.78 -12.83 5.31
C GLN A 111 -8.26 -12.81 4.95
N SER A 112 -8.85 -13.99 4.93
CA SER A 112 -10.27 -14.14 4.77
C SER A 112 -10.87 -15.08 5.80
N GLU A 113 -12.16 -14.89 6.04
CA GLU A 113 -12.93 -15.77 6.92
C GLU A 113 -14.34 -15.92 6.37
N VAL A 114 -14.92 -17.10 6.60
CA VAL A 114 -16.32 -17.37 6.23
C VAL A 114 -17.17 -17.13 7.46
N SER A 115 -18.13 -16.22 7.35
CA SER A 115 -19.12 -15.93 8.37
C SER A 115 -20.51 -16.13 7.78
N GLY A 116 -21.20 -17.18 8.23
CA GLY A 116 -22.45 -17.63 7.61
C GLY A 116 -22.22 -18.13 6.17
N ARG A 117 -22.85 -17.47 5.19
CA ARG A 117 -22.71 -17.79 3.75
C ARG A 117 -21.77 -16.85 3.00
N GLN A 118 -21.11 -15.92 3.70
CA GLN A 118 -20.31 -14.87 3.09
C GLN A 118 -18.83 -14.98 3.49
N LYS A 119 -17.96 -14.75 2.50
CA LYS A 119 -16.50 -14.64 2.70
C LYS A 119 -16.14 -13.17 2.88
N TYR A 120 -15.53 -12.85 4.02
CA TYR A 120 -15.05 -11.52 4.38
C TYR A 120 -13.54 -11.45 4.23
N PHE A 121 -13.04 -10.27 3.88
CA PHE A 121 -11.63 -9.98 3.69
C PHE A 121 -11.18 -8.87 4.63
N ARG A 122 -9.97 -9.01 5.17
CA ARG A 122 -9.30 -8.00 6.01
C ARG A 122 -7.79 -8.01 5.76
N LEU A 123 -7.11 -6.93 6.15
CA LEU A 123 -5.66 -6.92 6.16
C LEU A 123 -5.11 -7.90 7.19
N ASN A 124 -4.01 -8.56 6.82
CA ASN A 124 -3.21 -9.35 7.74
C ASN A 124 -2.13 -8.47 8.37
N HIS A 125 -2.33 -8.05 9.62
CA HIS A 125 -1.35 -7.25 10.38
C HIS A 125 -0.10 -8.05 10.77
N GLU A 126 -0.16 -9.38 10.71
CA GLU A 126 0.98 -10.27 10.96
C GLU A 126 1.81 -10.53 9.70
N TYR A 127 1.48 -9.87 8.59
CA TYR A 127 2.23 -10.02 7.34
C TYR A 127 3.67 -9.49 7.51
N PRO A 128 4.72 -10.25 7.14
CA PRO A 128 6.10 -9.89 7.46
C PRO A 128 6.58 -8.53 6.93
N LEU A 129 5.99 -8.03 5.85
CA LEU A 129 6.34 -6.72 5.26
C LEU A 129 5.22 -5.69 5.45
N PHE A 130 4.39 -5.84 6.47
CA PHE A 130 3.20 -5.02 6.63
C PHE A 130 3.52 -3.53 6.82
N ASP A 131 4.52 -3.20 7.64
CA ASP A 131 4.91 -1.81 7.90
C ASP A 131 5.61 -1.17 6.70
N GLU A 132 6.40 -1.93 5.94
CA GLU A 132 7.00 -1.49 4.68
C GLU A 132 5.91 -1.20 3.65
N MET A 133 4.94 -2.11 3.50
CA MET A 133 3.79 -1.93 2.62
C MET A 133 2.98 -0.70 3.02
N ARG A 134 2.72 -0.52 4.32
CA ARG A 134 2.05 0.67 4.87
C ARG A 134 2.80 1.94 4.51
N GLY A 135 4.12 1.96 4.68
CA GLY A 135 4.97 3.10 4.33
C GLY A 135 4.94 3.42 2.83
N ILE A 136 5.04 2.40 1.97
CA ILE A 136 5.01 2.56 0.51
C ILE A 136 3.64 3.06 0.07
N VAL A 137 2.57 2.38 0.47
CA VAL A 137 1.18 2.75 0.11
C VAL A 137 0.88 4.15 0.62
N GLY A 138 1.19 4.46 1.88
CA GLY A 138 0.94 5.77 2.47
C GLY A 138 1.62 6.92 1.72
N LYS A 139 2.83 6.71 1.20
CA LYS A 139 3.59 7.73 0.45
C LYS A 139 3.20 7.84 -1.03
N THR A 140 2.68 6.77 -1.62
CA THR A 140 2.48 6.71 -3.09
C THR A 140 1.01 6.82 -3.51
N ILE A 141 0.14 5.98 -2.95
CA ILE A 141 -1.24 5.82 -3.41
C ILE A 141 -2.30 5.96 -2.30
N GLY A 142 -1.87 6.15 -1.05
CA GLY A 142 -2.74 6.27 0.12
C GLY A 142 -3.42 7.64 0.25
N ALA A 143 -4.03 7.89 1.40
CA ALA A 143 -4.81 9.11 1.65
C ALA A 143 -4.01 10.40 1.38
N MET A 144 -2.80 10.51 1.92
CA MET A 144 -1.96 11.72 1.79
C MET A 144 -1.71 12.15 0.34
N PRO A 145 -1.12 11.32 -0.55
CA PRO A 145 -0.87 11.72 -1.93
C PRO A 145 -2.17 11.98 -2.71
N LEU A 146 -3.26 11.27 -2.38
CA LEU A 146 -4.56 11.49 -3.03
C LEU A 146 -5.17 12.84 -2.65
N ILE A 147 -5.15 13.21 -1.36
CA ILE A 147 -5.61 14.50 -0.88
C ILE A 147 -4.73 15.61 -1.48
N ALA A 148 -3.40 15.47 -1.42
CA ALA A 148 -2.47 16.44 -1.99
C ALA A 148 -2.72 16.68 -3.49
N GLN A 149 -2.87 15.61 -4.28
CA GLN A 149 -3.17 15.71 -5.71
C GLN A 149 -4.52 16.38 -6.00
N SER A 150 -5.51 16.17 -5.14
CA SER A 150 -6.82 16.82 -5.30
C SER A 150 -6.74 18.31 -4.98
N LEU A 151 -6.09 18.66 -3.87
CA LEU A 151 -5.94 20.06 -3.43
C LEU A 151 -5.10 20.89 -4.40
N LYS A 152 -4.02 20.34 -4.97
CA LYS A 152 -3.18 21.03 -5.96
C LYS A 152 -3.94 21.48 -7.22
N LYS A 153 -5.11 20.91 -7.50
CA LYS A 153 -5.94 21.26 -8.67
C LYS A 153 -6.91 22.41 -8.39
N ILE A 154 -7.02 22.84 -7.13
CA ILE A 154 -7.99 23.85 -6.70
C ILE A 154 -7.26 25.20 -6.63
N ALA A 155 -7.69 26.14 -7.46
CA ALA A 155 -7.19 27.50 -7.43
C ALA A 155 -7.55 28.21 -6.11
N GLY A 156 -6.66 29.07 -5.63
CA GLY A 156 -6.84 29.82 -4.38
C GLY A 156 -6.35 29.09 -3.13
N ILE A 157 -5.87 27.85 -3.24
CA ILE A 157 -5.14 27.17 -2.16
C ILE A 157 -3.67 27.58 -2.24
N GLU A 158 -3.15 28.17 -1.17
CA GLU A 158 -1.75 28.56 -1.05
C GLU A 158 -0.95 27.45 -0.35
N GLU A 159 -1.44 27.00 0.81
CA GLU A 159 -0.84 25.92 1.59
C GLU A 159 -1.90 24.95 2.08
N ALA A 160 -1.51 23.71 2.31
CA ALA A 160 -2.37 22.74 2.98
C ALA A 160 -1.55 21.76 3.79
N TYR A 161 -2.08 21.37 4.95
CA TYR A 161 -1.44 20.46 5.89
C TYR A 161 -2.41 19.39 6.35
N LEU A 162 -1.94 18.16 6.40
CA LEU A 162 -2.57 17.10 7.16
C LEU A 162 -2.09 17.18 8.61
N TYR A 163 -3.01 17.11 9.57
CA TYR A 163 -2.68 17.09 11.00
C TYR A 163 -3.51 16.03 11.74
N GLY A 164 -3.46 16.05 13.07
CA GLY A 164 -4.22 15.12 13.90
C GLY A 164 -3.52 13.77 14.13
N SER A 165 -4.27 12.78 14.61
CA SER A 165 -3.77 11.43 14.88
C SER A 165 -3.36 10.71 13.58
N PHE A 166 -4.07 10.95 12.47
CA PHE A 166 -3.76 10.37 11.17
C PHE A 166 -2.35 10.75 10.67
N ALA A 167 -1.92 12.01 10.87
CA ALA A 167 -0.57 12.46 10.52
C ALA A 167 0.55 11.83 11.38
N ARG A 168 0.20 11.29 12.56
CA ARG A 168 1.17 10.69 13.50
C ARG A 168 1.59 9.27 13.13
N ASN A 169 1.07 8.69 12.05
CA ASN A 169 1.18 7.25 11.74
C ASN A 169 0.65 6.34 12.87
N GLN A 170 -0.02 6.92 13.87
CA GLN A 170 -0.76 6.21 14.90
C GLN A 170 -2.17 6.06 14.32
N GLN A 171 -2.33 5.05 13.48
CA GLN A 171 -3.60 4.74 12.85
C GLN A 171 -4.58 4.22 13.91
N ASP A 172 -5.12 5.10 14.76
CA ASP A 172 -6.34 4.78 15.46
C ASP A 172 -7.40 4.53 14.39
N ALA A 173 -7.89 3.30 14.35
CA ALA A 173 -8.71 2.80 13.24
C ALA A 173 -9.99 3.62 13.01
N ALA A 174 -10.37 4.49 13.95
CA ALA A 174 -11.58 5.32 13.94
C ALA A 174 -11.36 6.84 13.79
N SER A 175 -10.14 7.39 13.84
CA SER A 175 -9.94 8.85 13.74
C SER A 175 -10.18 9.44 12.36
N ASP A 176 -10.81 10.61 12.27
CA ASP A 176 -11.00 11.30 10.99
C ASP A 176 -9.69 11.84 10.40
N ILE A 177 -9.74 12.24 9.13
CA ILE A 177 -8.59 12.85 8.44
C ILE A 177 -8.72 14.37 8.56
N ASP A 178 -7.90 14.98 9.41
CA ASP A 178 -7.92 16.43 9.61
C ASP A 178 -7.00 17.18 8.62
N VAL A 179 -7.58 18.11 7.86
CA VAL A 179 -6.90 18.90 6.83
C VAL A 179 -7.04 20.39 7.12
N LEU A 180 -5.92 21.11 7.15
CA LEU A 180 -5.89 22.56 7.21
C LEU A 180 -5.60 23.08 5.81
N VAL A 181 -6.44 23.99 5.32
CA VAL A 181 -6.28 24.67 4.03
C VAL A 181 -6.08 26.16 4.31
N ILE A 182 -5.01 26.73 3.75
CA ILE A 182 -4.70 28.15 3.84
C ILE A 182 -4.86 28.77 2.45
N GLY A 183 -5.64 29.84 2.37
CA GLY A 183 -5.94 30.57 1.14
C GLY A 183 -7.43 30.87 1.01
N ASN A 184 -7.86 31.20 -0.21
CA ASN A 184 -9.24 31.56 -0.55
C ASN A 184 -9.78 30.69 -1.71
N PRO A 185 -9.88 29.36 -1.54
CA PRO A 185 -10.48 28.50 -2.56
C PRO A 185 -11.99 28.75 -2.70
N LYS A 186 -12.54 28.45 -3.87
CA LYS A 186 -14.00 28.40 -4.05
C LYS A 186 -14.58 27.27 -3.19
N GLY A 187 -15.51 27.61 -2.28
CA GLY A 187 -16.10 26.68 -1.31
C GLY A 187 -16.67 25.42 -1.94
N ASP A 188 -17.52 25.56 -2.97
CA ASP A 188 -18.15 24.42 -3.66
C ASP A 188 -17.13 23.49 -4.30
N THR A 189 -16.07 24.05 -4.92
CA THR A 189 -15.01 23.25 -5.55
C THR A 189 -14.23 22.44 -4.53
N LEU A 190 -13.97 23.01 -3.35
CA LEU A 190 -13.30 22.32 -2.25
C LEU A 190 -14.19 21.23 -1.67
N ALA A 191 -15.47 21.53 -1.39
CA ALA A 191 -16.43 20.58 -0.85
C ALA A 191 -16.61 19.36 -1.77
N ASP A 192 -16.79 19.59 -3.08
CA ASP A 192 -16.89 18.52 -4.07
C ASP A 192 -15.65 17.62 -4.12
N ALA A 193 -14.47 18.23 -4.00
CA ALA A 193 -13.19 17.51 -3.99
C ALA A 193 -13.07 16.64 -2.72
N MET A 194 -13.43 17.18 -1.56
CA MET A 194 -13.42 16.45 -0.29
C MET A 194 -14.42 15.30 -0.30
N GLN A 195 -15.65 15.52 -0.74
CA GLN A 195 -16.66 14.47 -0.82
C GLN A 195 -16.23 13.30 -1.73
N LYS A 196 -15.58 13.61 -2.86
CA LYS A 196 -15.02 12.58 -3.76
C LYS A 196 -13.90 11.78 -3.08
N LEU A 197 -13.04 12.45 -2.30
CA LEU A 197 -11.97 11.82 -1.55
C LEU A 197 -12.52 10.94 -0.43
N GLU A 198 -13.50 11.41 0.35
CA GLU A 198 -14.16 10.64 1.42
C GLU A 198 -14.79 9.36 0.88
N ARG A 199 -15.51 9.43 -0.24
CA ARG A 199 -16.09 8.24 -0.89
C ARG A 199 -15.00 7.26 -1.31
N ARG A 200 -13.89 7.77 -1.87
CA ARG A 200 -12.78 6.94 -2.36
C ARG A 200 -11.97 6.30 -1.25
N LEU A 201 -11.69 7.06 -0.19
CA LEU A 201 -10.89 6.63 0.97
C LEU A 201 -11.73 5.89 2.00
N GLY A 202 -13.03 6.10 1.99
CA GLY A 202 -13.98 5.53 2.92
C GLY A 202 -13.86 6.03 4.35
N ARG A 203 -13.33 7.24 4.51
CA ARG A 203 -13.04 7.86 5.78
C ARG A 203 -13.41 9.33 5.71
N GLU A 204 -13.95 9.87 6.79
CA GLU A 204 -14.36 11.27 6.89
C GLU A 204 -13.13 12.19 6.83
N ILE A 205 -13.29 13.32 6.14
CA ILE A 205 -12.25 14.34 5.99
C ILE A 205 -12.78 15.64 6.57
N ASN A 206 -12.32 15.95 7.78
CA ASN A 206 -12.59 17.22 8.43
C ASN A 206 -11.60 18.26 7.91
N TYR A 207 -12.11 19.32 7.26
CA TYR A 207 -11.26 20.39 6.74
C TYR A 207 -11.58 21.75 7.35
N THR A 208 -10.54 22.51 7.67
CA THR A 208 -10.63 23.91 8.10
C THR A 208 -10.00 24.79 7.04
N VAL A 209 -10.71 25.83 6.61
CA VAL A 209 -10.19 26.85 5.66
C VAL A 209 -9.89 28.12 6.44
N LEU A 210 -8.68 28.65 6.27
CA LEU A 210 -8.27 29.95 6.79
C LEU A 210 -7.73 30.81 5.65
N SER A 211 -8.15 32.06 5.57
CA SER A 211 -7.42 33.02 4.74
C SER A 211 -6.01 33.23 5.30
N ARG A 212 -5.08 33.68 4.44
CA ARG A 212 -3.70 34.03 4.87
C ARG A 212 -3.71 34.94 6.11
N LYS A 213 -4.54 35.98 6.08
CA LYS A 213 -4.68 36.95 7.17
C LYS A 213 -5.16 36.31 8.48
N GLU A 214 -6.15 35.41 8.42
CA GLU A 214 -6.65 34.71 9.61
C GLU A 214 -5.61 33.74 10.17
N PHE A 215 -4.89 33.04 9.30
CA PHE A 215 -3.82 32.14 9.69
C PHE A 215 -2.72 32.89 10.46
N ASP A 216 -2.22 34.00 9.90
CA ASP A 216 -1.17 34.81 10.51
C ASP A 216 -1.63 35.42 11.84
N SER A 217 -2.86 35.94 11.89
CA SER A 217 -3.45 36.49 13.11
C SER A 217 -3.57 35.44 14.21
N ARG A 218 -4.10 34.24 13.91
CA ARG A 218 -4.26 33.16 14.90
C ARG A 218 -2.92 32.60 15.36
N ARG A 219 -1.88 32.62 14.51
CA ARG A 219 -0.50 32.28 14.88
C ARG A 219 0.09 33.31 15.85
N ALA A 220 -0.08 34.61 15.58
CA ALA A 220 0.42 35.69 16.43
C ALA A 220 -0.22 35.68 17.83
N HIS A 221 -1.51 35.35 17.92
CA HIS A 221 -2.26 35.33 19.19
C HIS A 221 -2.23 33.97 19.92
N LYS A 222 -1.38 33.01 19.50
CA LYS A 222 -1.29 31.65 20.07
C LYS A 222 -2.65 30.99 20.25
N GLY A 223 -3.52 31.06 19.24
CA GLY A 223 -4.83 30.41 19.31
C GLY A 223 -4.66 28.91 19.61
N ALA A 224 -5.37 28.40 20.63
CA ALA A 224 -5.20 27.03 21.15
C ALA A 224 -5.28 25.95 20.06
N PHE A 225 -6.10 26.16 19.02
CA PHE A 225 -6.17 25.28 17.85
C PHE A 225 -4.89 25.27 17.02
N LEU A 226 -4.38 26.43 16.58
CA LEU A 226 -3.18 26.49 15.75
C LEU A 226 -1.94 26.05 16.53
N GLU A 227 -1.86 26.35 17.83
CA GLU A 227 -0.80 25.78 18.68
C GLU A 227 -0.85 24.25 18.69
N ASN A 228 -2.04 23.65 18.83
CA ASN A 228 -2.18 22.19 18.75
C ASN A 228 -1.81 21.64 17.37
N VAL A 229 -2.20 22.30 16.28
CA VAL A 229 -1.81 21.87 14.92
C VAL A 229 -0.29 21.99 14.71
N TRP A 230 0.33 23.05 15.21
CA TRP A 230 1.75 23.33 14.99
C TRP A 230 2.70 22.61 15.95
N ARG A 231 2.29 22.35 17.20
CA ARG A 231 3.05 21.57 18.18
C ARG A 231 3.03 20.08 17.88
N ASN A 232 1.99 19.59 17.21
CA ASN A 232 1.86 18.20 16.82
C ASN A 232 2.45 17.94 15.43
N LYS A 233 2.70 16.66 15.13
CA LYS A 233 3.19 16.26 13.80
C LYS A 233 2.17 16.67 12.73
N ARG A 234 2.63 17.49 11.78
CA ARG A 234 1.90 17.87 10.56
C ARG A 234 2.65 17.37 9.34
N VAL A 235 1.92 17.08 8.28
CA VAL A 235 2.52 16.73 6.99
C VAL A 235 2.05 17.71 5.92
N PRO A 236 2.95 18.42 5.23
CA PRO A 236 2.55 19.32 4.16
C PRO A 236 1.97 18.54 2.98
N LEU A 237 0.88 19.05 2.42
CA LEU A 237 0.17 18.52 1.25
C LEU A 237 0.33 19.44 0.04
N VAL A 238 0.29 20.76 0.26
CA VAL A 238 0.44 21.84 -0.75
C VAL A 238 1.28 22.96 -0.15
N GLY A 239 2.10 23.62 -0.98
CA GLY A 239 2.85 24.81 -0.57
C GLY A 239 3.99 24.54 0.41
N ALA A 240 4.67 23.39 0.28
CA ALA A 240 5.80 23.03 1.12
C ALA A 240 7.05 23.84 0.75
N GLU A 241 7.11 25.10 1.16
CA GLU A 241 8.34 25.88 1.29
C GLU A 241 8.43 26.50 2.70
#